data_AF-A0A243GQ08-F1
#
_entry.id   AF-A0A243GQ08-F1
#
_cell.length_a   1.000
_cell.length_b   1.000
_cell.length_c   1.000
_cell.angle_alpha   90.00
_cell.angle_beta   90.00
_cell.angle_gamma   90.00
#
_symmetry.space_group_name_H-M   'P 1'
#
loop_
_entity.id
_entity.type
_entity.pdbx_description
1 polymer ?
#
loop_
_entity_poly.entity_id
_entity_poly.type
_entity_poly.pdbx_seq_one_letter_code
_entity_poly.pdbx_strand_id
1 'polypeptide(L)'
;MDQSKKKRVIILIILAIIFLAIGCTTSFIYDRNITKEKAAEVAIETMKKEKNVDFVVTDVKIQQLELAGFIRVRGYDKNNKQKKHYVVINKSQNYKVEYWGDE
;
A
#
# COMPACT_ATOMS: atom_id res chain seq x y z
N MET A 1 2.22 -17.69 45.76
CA MET A 1 2.76 -18.15 44.46
C MET A 1 4.27 -18.12 44.52
N ASP A 2 4.90 -19.27 44.30
CA ASP A 2 6.37 -19.43 44.36
C ASP A 2 7.10 -18.43 43.43
N GLN A 3 8.27 -17.94 43.85
CA GLN A 3 9.06 -16.95 43.12
C GLN A 3 9.44 -17.44 41.72
N SER A 4 9.69 -18.75 41.56
CA SER A 4 9.97 -19.33 40.24
C SER A 4 8.75 -19.32 39.31
N LYS A 5 7.54 -19.54 39.86
CA LYS A 5 6.27 -19.49 39.10
C LYS A 5 5.96 -18.07 38.63
N LYS A 6 6.19 -17.05 39.47
CA LYS A 6 6.04 -15.63 39.09
C LYS A 6 6.94 -15.25 37.90
N LYS A 7 8.22 -15.64 37.94
CA LYS A 7 9.16 -15.38 36.83
C LYS A 7 8.74 -16.05 35.52
N ARG A 8 8.28 -17.31 35.58
CA ARG A 8 7.78 -18.02 34.39
C ARG A 8 6.56 -17.35 33.76
N VAL A 9 5.60 -16.88 34.58
CA VAL A 9 4.42 -16.16 34.08
C VAL A 9 4.83 -14.85 33.39
N ILE A 10 5.77 -14.09 33.95
CA ILE A 10 6.28 -12.86 33.33
C ILE A 10 6.93 -13.17 31.97
N ILE A 11 7.74 -14.21 31.88
CA ILE A 11 8.38 -14.63 30.61
C ILE A 11 7.32 -14.99 29.57
N LEU A 12 6.26 -15.72 29.95
CA LEU A 12 5.17 -16.07 29.04
C LEU A 12 4.41 -14.84 28.54
N ILE A 13 4.18 -13.84 29.39
CA ILE A 13 3.53 -12.58 29.00
C ILE A 13 4.41 -11.84 27.98
N ILE A 14 5.72 -11.75 28.24
CA ILE A 14 6.67 -11.10 27.31
C ILE A 14 6.66 -11.80 25.95
N LEU A 15 6.71 -13.14 25.94
CA LEU A 15 6.65 -13.92 24.71
C LEU A 15 5.33 -13.69 23.96
N ALA A 16 4.19 -13.67 24.66
CA ALA A 16 2.90 -13.40 24.05
C ALA A 16 2.85 -12.01 23.38
N ILE A 17 3.40 -10.98 24.02
CA ILE A 17 3.48 -9.62 23.45
C ILE A 17 4.35 -9.62 22.19
N ILE A 18 5.49 -10.31 22.19
CA ILE A 18 6.39 -10.40 21.02
C ILE A 18 5.66 -11.06 19.84
N PHE A 19 4.99 -12.20 20.07
CA PHE A 19 4.23 -12.88 19.03
C PHE A 19 3.09 -12.00 18.48
N LEU A 20 2.38 -11.29 19.35
CA LEU A 20 1.30 -10.39 18.95
C LEU A 20 1.83 -9.21 18.12
N ALA A 21 2.97 -8.63 18.50
CA ALA A 21 3.62 -7.57 17.73
C ALA A 21 4.04 -8.04 16.33
N ILE A 22 4.65 -9.23 16.21
CA ILE A 22 5.05 -9.80 14.92
C ILE A 22 3.80 -10.00 14.04
N GLY A 23 2.75 -10.64 14.55
CA GLY A 23 1.51 -10.87 13.81
C GLY A 23 0.83 -9.58 13.34
N CYS A 24 0.85 -8.54 14.18
CA CYS A 24 0.31 -7.22 13.81
C CYS A 24 1.11 -6.59 12.65
N THR A 25 2.44 -6.61 12.73
CA THR A 25 3.30 -6.05 11.68
C THR A 25 3.16 -6.76 10.34
N THR A 26 3.05 -8.10 10.33
CA THR A 26 2.89 -8.88 9.10
C THR A 26 1.55 -8.61 8.42
N SER A 27 0.45 -8.56 9.20
CA SER A 27 -0.88 -8.21 8.69
C SER A 27 -0.89 -6.81 8.06
N PHE A 28 -0.27 -5.83 8.74
CA PHE A 28 -0.21 -4.46 8.23
C PHE A 28 0.57 -4.35 6.92
N ILE A 29 1.70 -5.06 6.80
CA ILE A 29 2.49 -5.11 5.55
C ILE A 29 1.69 -5.77 4.43
N TYR A 30 0.99 -6.87 4.74
CA TYR A 30 0.15 -7.57 3.77
C TYR A 30 -0.97 -6.67 3.23
N ASP A 31 -1.74 -6.05 4.12
CA ASP A 31 -2.83 -5.14 3.74
C ASP A 31 -2.33 -3.95 2.92
N ARG A 32 -1.13 -3.44 3.25
CA ARG A 32 -0.48 -2.37 2.49
C ARG A 32 -0.10 -2.83 1.09
N ASN A 33 0.44 -4.05 0.94
CA ASN A 33 0.82 -4.59 -0.37
C ASN A 33 -0.40 -4.84 -1.25
N ILE A 34 -1.46 -5.44 -0.71
CA ILE A 34 -2.74 -5.62 -1.43
C ILE A 34 -3.32 -4.27 -1.87
N THR A 35 -3.22 -3.25 -1.00
CA THR A 35 -3.66 -1.90 -1.36
C THR A 35 -2.85 -1.33 -2.53
N LYS A 36 -1.53 -1.55 -2.55
CA LYS A 36 -0.67 -1.06 -3.62
C LYS A 36 -0.93 -1.78 -4.95
N GLU A 37 -1.14 -3.10 -4.89
CA GLU A 37 -1.41 -3.94 -6.07
C GLU A 37 -2.72 -3.52 -6.75
N LYS A 38 -3.82 -3.40 -5.98
CA LYS A 38 -5.11 -2.94 -6.51
C LYS A 38 -5.02 -1.55 -7.12
N ALA A 39 -4.31 -0.63 -6.47
CA ALA A 39 -4.11 0.71 -7.01
C ALA A 39 -3.29 0.69 -8.31
N ALA A 40 -2.26 -0.15 -8.39
CA ALA A 40 -1.46 -0.31 -9.60
C ALA A 40 -2.28 -0.85 -10.77
N GLU A 41 -3.11 -1.88 -10.53
CA GLU A 41 -4.03 -2.45 -11.51
C GLU A 41 -4.99 -1.38 -12.08
N VAL A 42 -5.69 -0.66 -11.19
CA VAL A 42 -6.59 0.44 -11.59
C VAL A 42 -5.86 1.52 -12.39
N ALA A 43 -4.62 1.86 -12.01
CA ALA A 43 -3.83 2.85 -12.73
C ALA A 43 -3.43 2.37 -14.14
N ILE A 44 -3.04 1.10 -14.29
CA ILE A 44 -2.71 0.49 -15.58
C ILE A 44 -3.94 0.50 -16.50
N GLU A 45 -5.09 0.07 -16.00
CA GLU A 45 -6.34 0.08 -16.76
C GLU A 45 -6.74 1.49 -17.21
N THR A 46 -6.65 2.46 -16.29
CA THR A 46 -6.97 3.86 -16.56
C THR A 46 -6.08 4.43 -17.66
N MET A 47 -4.77 4.22 -17.57
CA MET A 47 -3.82 4.74 -18.57
C MET A 47 -4.00 4.08 -19.93
N LYS A 48 -4.29 2.78 -19.95
CA LYS A 48 -4.60 2.06 -21.18
C LYS A 48 -5.88 2.59 -21.83
N LYS A 49 -6.94 2.81 -21.05
CA LYS A 49 -8.24 3.26 -21.55
C LYS A 49 -8.24 4.72 -21.99
N GLU A 50 -7.71 5.62 -21.15
CA GLU A 50 -7.85 7.06 -21.31
C GLU A 50 -6.70 7.69 -22.11
N LYS A 51 -5.51 7.07 -22.13
CA LYS A 51 -4.33 7.58 -22.85
C LYS A 51 -3.77 6.63 -23.91
N ASN A 52 -4.30 5.41 -24.03
CA ASN A 52 -3.75 4.36 -24.90
C ASN A 52 -2.25 4.09 -24.63
N VAL A 53 -1.87 4.13 -23.35
CA VAL A 53 -0.49 3.93 -22.88
C VAL A 53 -0.39 2.59 -22.17
N ASP A 54 0.61 1.79 -22.57
CA ASP A 54 1.05 0.61 -21.81
C ASP A 54 1.85 1.08 -20.59
N PHE A 55 1.12 1.33 -19.50
CA PHE A 55 1.68 1.97 -18.31
C PHE A 55 2.49 1.00 -17.45
N VAL A 56 3.76 1.33 -17.21
CA VAL A 56 4.65 0.58 -16.31
C VAL A 56 4.75 1.31 -14.98
N VAL A 57 4.17 0.73 -13.94
CA VAL A 57 4.17 1.29 -12.58
C VAL A 57 5.59 1.25 -11.99
N THR A 58 6.02 2.38 -11.44
CA THR A 58 7.33 2.55 -10.79
C THR A 58 7.22 2.87 -9.31
N ASP A 59 6.16 3.57 -8.90
CA ASP A 59 5.92 3.91 -7.50
C ASP A 59 4.42 3.91 -7.18
N VAL A 60 4.10 3.47 -5.97
CA VAL A 60 2.75 3.49 -5.41
C VAL A 60 2.83 4.08 -4.01
N LYS A 61 2.44 5.36 -3.91
CA LYS A 61 2.49 6.14 -2.67
C LYS A 61 1.09 6.30 -2.10
N ILE A 62 0.83 5.61 -0.99
CA ILE A 62 -0.34 5.84 -0.14
C ILE A 62 -0.09 7.14 0.64
N GLN A 63 -0.94 8.14 0.44
CA GLN A 63 -0.81 9.43 1.09
C GLN A 63 -1.22 9.35 2.57
N GLN A 64 -0.66 10.24 3.38
CA GLN A 64 -0.88 10.31 4.83
C GLN A 64 -1.51 11.66 5.19
N LEU A 65 -1.95 11.79 6.46
CA LEU A 65 -2.50 13.02 7.03
C LEU A 65 -3.72 13.55 6.27
N GLU A 66 -3.71 14.79 5.80
CA GLU A 66 -4.83 15.48 5.13
C GLU A 66 -5.25 14.80 3.81
N LEU A 67 -4.36 13.99 3.22
CA LEU A 67 -4.64 13.19 2.03
C LEU A 67 -4.81 11.71 2.35
N ALA A 68 -5.04 11.35 3.63
CA ALA A 68 -5.29 9.97 4.03
C ALA A 68 -6.48 9.39 3.25
N GLY A 69 -6.23 8.29 2.55
CA GLY A 69 -7.21 7.65 1.66
C GLY A 69 -6.89 7.81 0.18
N PHE A 70 -6.04 8.77 -0.21
CA PHE A 70 -5.56 8.87 -1.59
C PHE A 70 -4.29 8.05 -1.81
N ILE A 71 -4.17 7.50 -3.01
CA ILE A 71 -3.03 6.73 -3.48
C ILE A 71 -2.58 7.37 -4.79
N ARG A 72 -1.32 7.79 -4.85
CA ARG A 72 -0.68 8.24 -6.09
C ARG A 72 0.12 7.08 -6.67
N VAL A 73 -0.22 6.69 -7.90
CA VAL A 73 0.52 5.71 -8.68
C VAL A 73 1.29 6.46 -9.77
N ARG A 74 2.58 6.20 -9.90
CA ARG A 74 3.47 6.79 -10.90
C ARG A 74 4.05 5.72 -11.79
N GLY A 75 4.36 6.09 -13.02
CA GLY A 75 4.92 5.18 -14.00
C GLY A 75 5.28 5.89 -15.28
N TYR A 76 5.63 5.10 -16.28
CA TYR A 76 5.97 5.59 -17.60
C TYR A 76 5.33 4.75 -18.70
N ASP A 77 5.26 5.29 -19.92
CA ASP A 77 4.89 4.53 -21.11
C ASP A 77 5.97 3.50 -21.45
N LYS A 78 5.60 2.21 -21.51
CA LYS A 78 6.50 1.11 -21.89
C LYS A 78 7.29 1.40 -23.18
N ASN A 79 6.69 2.11 -24.13
CA ASN A 79 7.29 2.47 -25.42
C ASN A 79 8.15 3.74 -25.33
N ASN A 80 8.00 4.56 -24.29
CA ASN A 80 8.80 5.76 -24.06
C ASN A 80 8.95 6.08 -22.57
N LYS A 81 10.08 5.65 -21.99
CA LYS A 81 10.40 5.88 -20.55
C LYS A 81 10.46 7.35 -20.14
N GLN A 82 10.61 8.29 -21.08
CA GLN A 82 10.61 9.72 -20.80
C GLN A 82 9.19 10.27 -20.60
N LYS A 83 8.17 9.61 -21.18
CA LYS A 83 6.77 9.95 -20.95
C LYS A 83 6.32 9.36 -19.62
N LYS A 84 6.37 10.19 -18.58
CA LYS A 84 5.93 9.84 -17.24
C LYS A 84 4.48 10.27 -17.03
N HIS A 85 3.76 9.42 -16.32
CA HIS A 85 2.36 9.66 -15.99
C HIS A 85 2.10 9.31 -14.54
N TYR A 86 1.03 9.89 -14.00
CA TYR A 86 0.54 9.53 -12.69
C TYR A 86 -0.99 9.37 -12.68
N VAL A 87 -1.48 8.56 -11.76
CA VAL A 87 -2.90 8.38 -11.44
C VAL A 87 -3.10 8.61 -9.96
N VAL A 88 -4.14 9.36 -9.59
CA VAL A 88 -4.55 9.53 -8.20
C VAL A 88 -5.88 8.82 -7.98
N ILE A 89 -5.86 7.93 -6.99
CA ILE A 89 -6.91 6.96 -6.69
C ILE A 89 -7.39 7.19 -5.25
N ASN A 90 -8.69 7.14 -5.03
CA ASN A 90 -9.30 7.25 -3.71
C ASN A 90 -9.67 5.85 -3.19
N LYS A 91 -8.89 5.34 -2.23
CA LYS A 91 -9.12 4.04 -1.58
C LYS A 91 -10.47 4.01 -0.86
N SER A 92 -10.84 5.10 -0.19
CA SER A 92 -12.07 5.20 0.60
C SER A 92 -13.33 5.14 -0.29
N GLN A 93 -13.19 5.47 -1.57
CA GLN A 93 -14.24 5.36 -2.58
C GLN A 93 -14.04 4.15 -3.49
N ASN A 94 -13.69 2.99 -2.92
CA ASN A 94 -13.51 1.73 -3.64
C ASN A 94 -12.53 1.84 -4.83
N TYR A 95 -11.37 2.47 -4.61
CA TYR A 95 -10.35 2.68 -5.62
C TYR A 95 -10.82 3.49 -6.85
N LYS A 96 -11.79 4.40 -6.66
CA LYS A 96 -12.19 5.34 -7.71
C LYS A 96 -11.02 6.23 -8.13
N VAL A 97 -10.86 6.42 -9.43
CA VAL A 97 -9.91 7.37 -10.00
C VAL A 97 -10.44 8.79 -9.83
N GLU A 98 -9.64 9.67 -9.23
CA GLU A 98 -9.98 11.08 -9.04
C GLU A 98 -9.45 11.93 -10.20
N TYR A 99 -8.18 11.69 -10.58
CA TYR A 99 -7.56 12.35 -11.72
C TYR A 99 -6.30 11.59 -12.18
N TRP A 100 -5.89 11.85 -13.42
CA TRP A 100 -4.66 11.33 -14.01
C TRP A 100 -3.99 12.43 -14.85
N GLY A 101 -2.67 12.32 -15.04
CA GLY A 101 -1.90 13.39 -15.68
C GLY A 101 -0.55 12.94 -16.19
N ASP A 102 0.14 13.86 -16.85
CA ASP A 102 1.56 13.76 -17.17
C ASP A 102 2.38 14.33 -16.01
N GLU A 103 3.58 13.80 -15.80
CA GLU A 103 4.51 14.26 -14.74
C GLU A 103 5.68 15.08 -15.31
#